data_AF-A0A812QTT2-F1
#
_entry.id   AF-A0A812QTT2-F1
#
_cell.length_a   1.000
_cell.length_b   1.000
_cell.length_c   1.000
_cell.angle_alpha   90.00
_cell.angle_beta   90.00
_cell.angle_gamma   90.00
#
_symmetry.space_group_name_H-M   'P 1'
#
loop_
_entity.id
_entity.type
_entity.pdbx_description
1 polymer ?
#
loop_
_entity_poly.entity_id
_entity_poly.type
_entity_poly.pdbx_seq_one_letter_code
_entity_poly.pdbx_strand_id
1 'polypeptide(L)'
;MFVVVLFFGQRLTCGLWSPRLWLDKLCVNQVDHSTKKKGIAGLPTIVACSSELLILGDESYFERLWCNLELSTFMKCCGVQNLRFVPLWLGPWLLTTMFFNWLEMQMEAMAITSVPDIGNQGNPHRAKLKTMAFGWQHLWTFVSLTQAVTIFYFPAAIASVVTFQHKLDKHKQLLEDLESYDIRSAKCAVEGDRALIEGHIADLFDGIEDPVISVPFVSGALQTEEPAELPEALSKEARLAIRYATGYSNQDCLQFFNDYVRGPLREAVIDQLGHQAELSWSIGVLSFLPSTLYGIALAWMYRFASADLGYASVEHFMIVTAVQQLLFGVVCMPMVHPLLLQLLACLTACIGPGFLRSALAFLLALLAYCLILTAFGLVGGTVECWAMTDQPFFLVIFFVCLAPLLWLHAFFFRRDWRLPRSSCRRLNGAAAYCELS
;
A
#
# COMPACT_ATOMS: atom_id res chain seq x y z
N MET A 1 -11.41 -7.29 -19.05
CA MET A 1 -10.68 -6.01 -19.05
C MET A 1 -9.58 -5.97 -17.99
N PHE A 2 -9.89 -6.15 -16.70
CA PHE A 2 -8.89 -6.09 -15.61
C PHE A 2 -7.66 -6.99 -15.83
N VAL A 3 -7.86 -8.30 -16.07
CA VAL A 3 -6.77 -9.25 -16.35
C VAL A 3 -5.91 -8.81 -17.55
N VAL A 4 -6.55 -8.22 -18.58
CA VAL A 4 -5.83 -7.73 -19.76
C VAL A 4 -4.94 -6.54 -19.38
N VAL A 5 -5.44 -5.59 -18.59
CA VAL A 5 -4.66 -4.44 -18.12
C VAL A 5 -3.55 -4.88 -17.16
N LEU A 6 -3.80 -5.87 -16.29
CA LEU A 6 -2.79 -6.36 -15.36
C LEU A 6 -1.61 -7.03 -16.09
N PHE A 7 -1.89 -7.93 -17.03
CA PHE A 7 -0.84 -8.68 -17.72
C PHE A 7 -0.26 -7.97 -18.94
N PHE A 8 -1.01 -7.04 -19.54
CA PHE A 8 -0.62 -6.37 -20.78
C PHE A 8 -0.63 -4.84 -20.68
N GLY A 9 -0.91 -4.24 -19.52
CA GLY A 9 -0.94 -2.78 -19.33
C GLY A 9 0.37 -2.10 -19.70
N GLN A 10 1.51 -2.73 -19.42
CA GLN A 10 2.82 -2.27 -19.85
C GLN A 10 2.97 -2.25 -21.38
N ARG A 11 2.26 -3.13 -22.10
CA ARG A 11 2.23 -3.13 -23.57
C ARG A 11 1.23 -2.11 -24.11
N LEU A 12 0.08 -1.96 -23.45
CA LEU A 12 -0.98 -1.00 -23.82
C LEU A 12 -0.54 0.45 -23.66
N THR A 13 0.36 0.72 -22.72
CA THR A 13 0.98 2.04 -22.52
C THR A 13 2.14 2.30 -23.50
N CYS A 14 2.41 1.39 -24.45
CA CYS A 14 3.51 1.47 -25.42
C CYS A 14 4.88 1.78 -24.78
N GLY A 15 5.09 1.39 -23.51
CA GLY A 15 6.31 1.71 -22.76
C GLY A 15 6.50 3.20 -22.43
N LEU A 16 5.56 4.09 -22.79
CA LEU A 16 5.66 5.53 -22.54
C LEU A 16 5.83 5.84 -21.05
N TRP A 17 5.24 5.01 -20.18
CA TRP A 17 5.22 5.22 -18.74
C TRP A 17 5.97 4.13 -17.96
N SER A 18 6.80 3.34 -18.65
CA SER A 18 7.55 2.27 -18.00
C SER A 18 8.81 2.87 -17.36
N PRO A 19 9.06 2.64 -16.05
CA PRO A 19 10.31 3.06 -15.44
C PRO A 19 11.48 2.32 -16.09
N ARG A 20 12.63 3.01 -16.19
CA ARG A 20 13.89 2.34 -16.55
C ARG A 20 14.35 1.53 -15.35
N LEU A 21 14.26 0.21 -15.45
CA LEU A 21 14.64 -0.70 -14.39
C LEU A 21 16.02 -1.27 -14.68
N TRP A 22 16.88 -1.24 -13.67
CA TRP A 22 18.12 -2.01 -13.66
C TRP A 22 17.92 -3.23 -12.74
N LEU A 23 18.25 -4.41 -13.25
CA LEU A 23 18.09 -5.68 -12.54
C LEU A 23 19.41 -6.44 -12.63
N ASP A 24 20.05 -6.65 -11.49
CA ASP A 24 21.35 -7.32 -11.34
C ASP A 24 21.48 -8.57 -12.21
N LYS A 25 20.49 -9.46 -12.14
CA LYS A 25 20.49 -10.75 -12.81
C LYS A 25 20.37 -10.64 -14.33
N LEU A 26 19.79 -9.56 -14.84
CA LEU A 26 19.61 -9.31 -16.26
C LEU A 26 20.73 -8.46 -16.85
N CYS A 27 21.25 -7.51 -16.08
CA CYS A 27 22.24 -6.53 -16.54
C CYS A 27 23.69 -7.01 -16.34
N VAL A 28 23.95 -7.87 -15.35
CA VAL A 28 25.25 -8.49 -15.15
C VAL A 28 25.32 -9.81 -15.92
N ASN A 29 26.37 -9.99 -16.73
CA ASN A 29 26.60 -11.24 -17.45
C ASN A 29 26.74 -12.40 -16.45
N GLN A 30 25.81 -13.35 -16.48
CA GLN A 30 25.79 -14.49 -15.56
C GLN A 30 26.67 -15.67 -16.01
N VAL A 31 27.15 -15.66 -17.26
CA VAL A 31 27.86 -16.78 -17.90
C VAL A 31 29.38 -16.56 -17.92
N ASP A 32 29.84 -15.38 -18.36
CA ASP A 32 31.27 -15.07 -18.40
C ASP A 32 31.76 -14.50 -17.06
N HIS A 33 32.59 -15.26 -16.36
CA HIS A 33 33.16 -14.87 -15.06
C HIS A 33 33.93 -13.55 -15.11
N SER A 34 34.61 -13.23 -16.22
CA SER A 34 35.42 -12.01 -16.31
C SER A 34 34.54 -10.76 -16.44
N THR A 35 33.53 -10.80 -17.31
CA THR A 35 32.51 -9.75 -17.45
C THR A 35 31.63 -9.66 -16.20
N LYS A 36 31.29 -10.80 -15.57
CA LYS A 36 30.56 -10.82 -14.29
C LYS A 36 31.30 -10.04 -13.21
N LYS A 37 32.61 -10.28 -13.04
CA LYS A 37 33.44 -9.54 -12.08
C LYS A 37 33.44 -8.04 -12.35
N LYS A 38 33.55 -7.63 -13.63
CA LYS A 38 33.47 -6.20 -14.01
C LYS A 38 32.09 -5.61 -13.72
N GLY A 39 31.02 -6.33 -14.03
CA GLY A 39 29.65 -5.91 -13.72
C GLY A 39 29.41 -5.77 -12.22
N ILE A 40 29.90 -6.72 -11.43
CA ILE A 40 29.86 -6.68 -9.96
C ILE A 40 30.63 -5.48 -9.41
N ALA A 41 31.83 -5.20 -9.95
CA ALA A 41 32.62 -4.05 -9.52
C ALA A 41 31.93 -2.70 -9.82
N GLY A 42 31.09 -2.63 -10.86
CA GLY A 42 30.32 -1.44 -11.22
C GLY A 42 29.00 -1.27 -10.47
N LEU A 43 28.59 -2.24 -9.64
CA LEU A 43 27.30 -2.19 -8.93
C LEU A 43 27.13 -0.94 -8.07
N PRO A 44 28.11 -0.54 -7.23
CA PRO A 44 27.93 0.63 -6.38
C PRO A 44 27.70 1.90 -7.19
N THR A 45 28.39 2.07 -8.32
CA THR A 45 28.21 3.22 -9.22
C THR A 45 26.82 3.26 -9.84
N ILE A 46 26.30 2.11 -10.30
CA ILE A 46 24.96 2.02 -10.88
C ILE A 46 23.90 2.35 -9.83
N VAL A 47 24.05 1.81 -8.62
CA VAL A 47 23.15 2.08 -7.51
C VAL A 47 23.21 3.56 -7.10
N ALA A 48 24.40 4.16 -7.04
CA ALA A 48 24.58 5.57 -6.71
C ALA A 48 23.96 6.52 -7.75
N CYS A 49 23.99 6.18 -9.04
CA CYS A 49 23.33 6.97 -10.09
C CYS A 49 21.85 6.60 -10.30
N SER A 50 21.27 5.72 -9.47
CA SER A 50 19.83 5.39 -9.53
C SER A 50 18.99 6.43 -8.80
N SER A 51 17.86 6.82 -9.39
CA SER A 51 16.95 7.79 -8.77
C SER A 51 16.07 7.21 -7.67
N GLU A 52 15.83 5.90 -7.69
CA GLU A 52 14.96 5.18 -6.76
C GLU A 52 15.50 3.75 -6.57
N LEU A 53 15.41 3.21 -5.34
CA LEU A 53 15.71 1.80 -5.05
C LEU A 53 14.43 1.09 -4.64
N LEU A 54 13.97 0.16 -5.48
CA LEU A 54 12.84 -0.71 -5.20
C LEU A 54 13.31 -1.99 -4.50
N ILE A 55 12.90 -2.16 -3.23
CA ILE A 55 13.12 -3.38 -2.46
C ILE A 55 11.88 -4.25 -2.52
N LEU A 56 12.03 -5.43 -3.12
CA LEU A 56 11.04 -6.50 -3.03
C LEU A 56 11.32 -7.31 -1.76
N GLY A 57 10.71 -6.90 -0.66
CA GLY A 57 10.99 -7.43 0.67
C GLY A 57 10.37 -8.81 0.91
N ASP A 58 11.22 -9.80 1.14
CA ASP A 58 10.91 -11.04 1.86
C ASP A 58 11.64 -11.06 3.21
N GLU A 59 11.44 -12.14 3.96
CA GLU A 59 12.14 -12.41 5.23
C GLU A 59 13.66 -12.60 5.06
N SER A 60 14.14 -12.88 3.85
CA SER A 60 15.56 -13.14 3.60
C SER A 60 16.33 -11.91 3.08
N TYR A 61 15.66 -10.78 2.83
CA TYR A 61 16.29 -9.63 2.19
C TYR A 61 17.47 -9.08 3.00
N PHE A 62 17.24 -8.84 4.29
CA PHE A 62 18.26 -8.30 5.19
C PHE A 62 19.32 -9.34 5.58
N GLU A 63 19.04 -10.63 5.38
CA GLU A 63 20.04 -11.69 5.56
C GLU A 63 21.06 -11.73 4.41
N ARG A 64 20.82 -11.09 3.27
CA ARG A 64 21.69 -11.19 2.09
C ARG A 64 22.72 -10.05 2.08
N LEU A 65 23.99 -10.37 2.31
CA LEU A 65 25.07 -9.38 2.40
C LEU A 65 25.18 -8.48 1.15
N TRP A 66 24.96 -9.05 -0.04
CA TRP A 66 24.93 -8.28 -1.29
C TRP A 66 23.79 -7.25 -1.37
N CYS A 67 22.58 -7.63 -0.93
CA CYS A 67 21.45 -6.70 -0.88
C CYS A 67 21.73 -5.55 0.10
N ASN A 68 22.41 -5.84 1.21
CA ASN A 68 22.82 -4.81 2.17
C ASN A 68 23.89 -3.86 1.62
N LEU A 69 24.79 -4.32 0.75
CA LEU A 69 25.73 -3.45 0.04
C LEU A 69 25.00 -2.46 -0.86
N GLU A 70 24.05 -2.94 -1.68
CA GLU A 70 23.22 -2.11 -2.56
C GLU A 70 22.43 -1.08 -1.74
N LEU A 71 21.76 -1.55 -0.68
CA LEU A 71 21.02 -0.69 0.25
C LEU A 71 21.93 0.37 0.87
N SER A 72 23.09 -0.01 1.42
CA SER A 72 24.03 0.92 2.06
C SER A 72 24.53 1.99 1.10
N THR A 73 24.86 1.60 -0.14
CA THR A 73 25.31 2.51 -1.20
C THR A 73 24.20 3.48 -1.55
N PHE A 74 22.99 2.99 -1.80
CA PHE A 74 21.85 3.83 -2.15
C PHE A 74 21.47 4.79 -1.02
N MET A 75 21.50 4.35 0.24
CA MET A 75 21.21 5.19 1.39
C MET A 75 22.21 6.33 1.52
N LYS A 76 23.51 6.06 1.31
CA LYS A 76 24.55 7.09 1.40
C LYS A 76 24.45 8.11 0.26
N CYS A 77 24.16 7.66 -0.96
CA CYS A 77 24.13 8.53 -2.14
C CYS A 77 22.79 9.26 -2.33
N CYS A 78 21.67 8.57 -2.13
CA CYS A 78 20.34 9.02 -2.55
C CYS A 78 19.38 9.28 -1.38
N GLY A 79 19.72 8.83 -0.17
CA GLY A 79 18.90 8.93 1.03
C GLY A 79 17.68 7.99 1.05
N VAL A 80 17.06 7.87 2.24
CA VAL A 80 15.96 6.93 2.49
C VAL A 80 14.63 7.31 1.81
N GLN A 81 14.44 8.59 1.48
CA GLN A 81 13.23 9.11 0.87
C GLN A 81 12.93 8.54 -0.53
N ASN A 82 13.98 8.10 -1.23
CA ASN A 82 13.88 7.49 -2.57
C ASN A 82 13.93 5.96 -2.51
N LEU A 83 13.83 5.38 -1.30
CA LEU A 83 13.63 3.95 -1.14
C LEU A 83 12.15 3.64 -1.34
N ARG A 84 11.81 2.61 -2.12
CA ARG A 84 10.46 2.03 -2.15
C ARG A 84 10.52 0.61 -1.64
N PHE A 85 9.86 0.36 -0.52
CA PHE A 85 9.74 -0.98 0.00
C PHE A 85 8.39 -1.58 -0.42
N VAL A 86 8.41 -2.70 -1.13
CA VAL A 86 7.21 -3.43 -1.57
C VAL A 86 7.28 -4.86 -1.02
N PRO A 87 6.40 -5.23 -0.08
CA PRO A 87 6.44 -6.56 0.48
C PRO A 87 5.85 -7.58 -0.50
N LEU A 88 6.49 -8.75 -0.59
CA LEU A 88 6.11 -9.76 -1.59
C LEU A 88 4.74 -10.42 -1.34
N TRP A 89 4.19 -10.32 -0.13
CA TRP A 89 2.83 -10.79 0.17
C TRP A 89 1.73 -9.93 -0.47
N LEU A 90 2.02 -8.65 -0.76
CA LEU A 90 1.01 -7.68 -1.20
C LEU A 90 0.42 -8.02 -2.57
N GLY A 91 1.29 -8.37 -3.53
CA GLY A 91 0.87 -8.71 -4.89
C GLY A 91 -0.09 -9.90 -4.93
N PRO A 92 0.31 -11.09 -4.43
CA PRO A 92 -0.58 -12.26 -4.36
C PRO A 92 -1.90 -11.97 -3.65
N TRP A 93 -1.86 -11.32 -2.48
CA TRP A 93 -3.08 -10.96 -1.75
C TRP A 93 -4.02 -10.07 -2.58
N LEU A 94 -3.48 -9.00 -3.18
CA LEU A 94 -4.27 -8.05 -3.95
C LEU A 94 -4.93 -8.75 -5.15
N LEU A 95 -4.15 -9.55 -5.88
CA LEU A 95 -4.66 -10.29 -7.04
C LEU A 95 -5.71 -11.33 -6.67
N THR A 96 -5.48 -12.09 -5.59
CA THR A 96 -6.45 -13.07 -5.09
C THR A 96 -7.73 -12.39 -4.62
N THR A 97 -7.62 -11.26 -3.93
CA THR A 97 -8.79 -10.48 -3.48
C THR A 97 -9.58 -9.92 -4.67
N MET A 98 -8.90 -9.32 -5.64
CA MET A 98 -9.55 -8.82 -6.86
C MET A 98 -10.21 -9.94 -7.67
N PHE A 99 -9.59 -11.12 -7.74
CA PHE A 99 -10.18 -12.29 -8.38
C PHE A 99 -11.46 -12.75 -7.68
N PHE A 100 -11.44 -12.87 -6.35
CA PHE A 100 -12.63 -13.29 -5.60
C PHE A 100 -13.73 -12.23 -5.60
N ASN A 101 -13.39 -10.94 -5.56
CA ASN A 101 -14.36 -9.85 -5.75
C ASN A 101 -15.00 -9.92 -7.14
N TRP A 102 -14.23 -10.23 -8.19
CA TRP A 102 -14.81 -10.44 -9.51
C TRP A 102 -15.74 -11.66 -9.54
N LEU A 103 -15.32 -12.79 -8.96
CA LEU A 103 -16.11 -14.02 -8.90
C LEU A 103 -17.42 -13.82 -8.13
N GLU A 104 -17.35 -13.12 -7.00
CA GLU A 104 -18.51 -12.69 -6.21
C GLU A 104 -19.53 -11.95 -7.07
N MET A 105 -19.09 -10.92 -7.81
CA MET A 105 -19.99 -10.17 -8.71
C MET A 105 -20.62 -11.06 -9.77
N GLN A 106 -19.92 -12.09 -10.27
CA GLN A 106 -20.52 -13.06 -11.20
C GLN A 106 -21.59 -13.92 -10.51
N MET A 107 -21.32 -14.40 -9.30
CA MET A 107 -22.28 -15.19 -8.53
C MET A 107 -23.52 -14.37 -8.16
N GLU A 108 -23.34 -13.12 -7.77
CA GLU A 108 -24.43 -12.18 -7.50
C GLU A 108 -25.27 -11.95 -8.77
N ALA A 109 -24.65 -11.69 -9.91
CA ALA A 109 -25.34 -11.54 -11.19
C ALA A 109 -26.19 -12.77 -11.54
N MET A 110 -25.61 -13.96 -11.36
CA MET A 110 -26.31 -15.24 -11.58
C MET A 110 -27.47 -15.42 -10.61
N ALA A 111 -27.31 -15.04 -9.33
CA ALA A 111 -28.36 -15.13 -8.34
C ALA A 111 -29.52 -14.18 -8.64
N ILE A 112 -29.24 -12.92 -8.99
CA ILE A 112 -30.25 -11.93 -9.37
C ILE A 112 -31.03 -12.38 -10.60
N THR A 113 -30.34 -12.89 -11.63
CA THR A 113 -30.99 -13.37 -12.86
C THR A 113 -31.77 -14.68 -12.68
N SER A 114 -31.44 -15.47 -11.66
CA SER A 114 -32.12 -16.74 -11.35
C SER A 114 -33.42 -16.56 -10.55
N VAL A 115 -33.64 -15.40 -9.93
CA VAL A 115 -34.85 -15.12 -9.14
C VAL A 115 -35.67 -14.03 -9.85
N PRO A 116 -36.57 -14.39 -10.78
CA PRO A 116 -37.33 -13.41 -11.58
C PRO A 116 -38.15 -12.45 -10.72
N ASP A 117 -38.54 -12.86 -9.51
CA ASP A 117 -39.28 -12.02 -8.58
C ASP A 117 -38.46 -10.90 -7.93
N ILE A 118 -37.12 -11.02 -7.86
CA ILE A 118 -36.27 -9.95 -7.31
C ILE A 118 -36.28 -8.72 -8.24
N GLY A 119 -36.30 -8.94 -9.56
CA GLY A 119 -36.47 -7.87 -10.56
C GLY A 119 -37.90 -7.33 -10.67
N ASN A 120 -38.90 -8.16 -10.36
CA ASN A 120 -40.33 -7.81 -10.47
C ASN A 120 -40.95 -7.23 -9.18
N GLN A 121 -40.19 -7.00 -8.10
CA GLN A 121 -40.74 -6.35 -6.89
C GLN A 121 -41.17 -4.89 -7.12
N GLY A 122 -40.75 -4.28 -8.23
CA GLY A 122 -41.30 -3.04 -8.75
C GLY A 122 -42.70 -3.27 -9.31
N ASN A 123 -43.70 -3.47 -8.46
CA ASN A 123 -45.08 -3.28 -8.90
C ASN A 123 -45.19 -1.81 -9.38
N PRO A 124 -45.47 -1.52 -10.66
CA PRO A 124 -45.47 -0.15 -11.19
C PRO A 124 -46.46 0.77 -10.47
N HIS A 125 -47.43 0.21 -9.73
CA HIS A 125 -48.29 0.98 -8.84
C HIS A 125 -47.61 1.51 -7.57
N ARG A 126 -46.54 0.85 -7.07
CA ARG A 126 -45.77 1.30 -5.90
C ARG A 126 -44.89 2.51 -6.19
N ALA A 127 -44.35 2.62 -7.40
CA ALA A 127 -43.50 3.74 -7.83
C ALA A 127 -44.18 5.13 -7.75
N LYS A 128 -45.52 5.18 -7.72
CA LYS A 128 -46.26 6.45 -7.61
C LYS A 128 -46.52 6.90 -6.17
N LEU A 129 -46.25 6.06 -5.17
CA LEU A 129 -46.52 6.35 -3.77
C LEU A 129 -45.27 7.01 -3.13
N LYS A 130 -45.19 8.34 -3.19
CA LYS A 130 -44.20 9.17 -2.46
C LYS A 130 -44.46 9.23 -0.95
N THR A 131 -44.83 8.10 -0.35
CA THR A 131 -45.20 7.99 1.06
C THR A 131 -44.00 7.59 1.90
N MET A 132 -43.99 8.03 3.16
CA MET A 132 -42.96 7.65 4.13
C MET A 132 -42.93 6.13 4.37
N ALA A 133 -44.09 5.47 4.35
CA ALA A 133 -44.20 4.02 4.51
C ALA A 133 -43.50 3.24 3.37
N PHE A 134 -43.65 3.71 2.12
CA PHE A 134 -42.94 3.14 0.98
C PHE A 134 -41.42 3.28 1.15
N GLY A 135 -40.93 4.47 1.53
CA GLY A 135 -39.49 4.68 1.76
C GLY A 135 -38.91 3.76 2.84
N TRP A 136 -39.63 3.54 3.96
CA TRP A 136 -39.18 2.59 4.99
C TRP A 136 -39.14 1.15 4.49
N GLN A 137 -40.17 0.72 3.77
CA GLN A 137 -40.20 -0.61 3.18
C GLN A 137 -39.04 -0.80 2.19
N HIS A 138 -38.80 0.19 1.32
CA HIS A 138 -37.71 0.16 0.35
C HIS A 138 -36.34 0.09 1.03
N LEU A 139 -36.11 0.92 2.06
CA LEU A 139 -34.87 0.91 2.83
C LEU A 139 -34.57 -0.47 3.42
N TRP A 140 -35.56 -1.11 4.06
CA TRP A 140 -35.35 -2.43 4.66
C TRP A 140 -35.17 -3.54 3.63
N THR A 141 -35.86 -3.45 2.49
CA THR A 141 -35.59 -4.33 1.35
C THR A 141 -34.16 -4.16 0.85
N PHE A 142 -33.69 -2.92 0.68
CA PHE A 142 -32.33 -2.63 0.25
C PHE A 142 -31.27 -3.18 1.22
N VAL A 143 -31.43 -2.93 2.52
CA VAL A 143 -30.55 -3.47 3.57
C VAL A 143 -30.53 -4.99 3.55
N SER A 144 -31.71 -5.62 3.43
CA SER A 144 -31.83 -7.08 3.40
C SER A 144 -31.17 -7.69 2.16
N LEU A 145 -31.35 -7.07 0.98
CA LEU A 145 -30.69 -7.48 -0.25
C LEU A 145 -29.16 -7.35 -0.14
N THR A 146 -28.67 -6.23 0.39
CA THR A 146 -27.24 -6.02 0.61
C THR A 146 -26.67 -7.05 1.58
N GLN A 147 -27.42 -7.43 2.63
CA GLN A 147 -27.02 -8.50 3.55
C GLN A 147 -27.02 -9.88 2.90
N ALA A 148 -27.99 -10.19 2.03
CA ALA A 148 -28.04 -11.45 1.31
C ALA A 148 -26.78 -11.67 0.45
N VAL A 149 -26.21 -10.60 -0.11
CA VAL A 149 -24.97 -10.66 -0.90
C VAL A 149 -23.76 -11.08 -0.07
N THR A 150 -23.80 -10.93 1.27
CA THR A 150 -22.67 -11.33 2.15
C THR A 150 -22.26 -12.79 1.99
N ILE A 151 -23.18 -13.68 1.60
CA ILE A 151 -22.86 -15.08 1.35
C ILE A 151 -21.84 -15.25 0.20
N PHE A 152 -21.86 -14.36 -0.79
CA PHE A 152 -20.94 -14.39 -1.92
C PHE A 152 -19.53 -13.92 -1.54
N TYR A 153 -19.37 -13.22 -0.41
CA TYR A 153 -18.06 -12.81 0.14
C TYR A 153 -17.31 -13.95 0.85
N PHE A 154 -17.91 -15.13 1.02
CA PHE A 154 -17.27 -16.24 1.73
C PHE A 154 -15.89 -16.61 1.16
N PRO A 155 -15.70 -16.79 -0.16
CA PRO A 155 -14.39 -17.07 -0.73
C PRO A 155 -13.38 -15.95 -0.48
N ALA A 156 -13.79 -14.69 -0.64
CA ALA A 156 -12.96 -13.52 -0.38
C ALA A 156 -12.55 -13.42 1.11
N ALA A 157 -13.46 -13.76 2.02
CA ALA A 157 -13.20 -13.80 3.46
C ALA A 157 -12.15 -14.88 3.83
N ILE A 158 -12.27 -16.09 3.27
CA ILE A 158 -11.26 -17.16 3.47
C ILE A 158 -9.90 -16.68 2.99
N ALA A 159 -9.82 -16.16 1.75
CA ALA A 159 -8.58 -15.67 1.18
C ALA A 159 -7.97 -14.53 2.01
N SER A 160 -8.79 -13.58 2.45
CA SER A 160 -8.37 -12.45 3.29
C SER A 160 -7.82 -12.91 4.63
N VAL A 161 -8.46 -13.89 5.29
CA VAL A 161 -7.98 -14.41 6.58
C VAL A 161 -6.61 -15.05 6.45
N VAL A 162 -6.43 -15.95 5.47
CA VAL A 162 -5.15 -16.66 5.26
C VAL A 162 -4.02 -15.67 4.97
N THR A 163 -4.26 -14.76 4.04
CA THR A 163 -3.26 -13.77 3.61
C THR A 163 -2.96 -12.72 4.67
N PHE A 164 -3.97 -12.25 5.43
CA PHE A 164 -3.73 -11.28 6.50
C PHE A 164 -3.07 -11.88 7.73
N GLN A 165 -3.33 -13.14 8.06
CA GLN A 165 -2.52 -13.83 9.07
C GLN A 165 -1.05 -13.89 8.64
N HIS A 166 -0.80 -14.30 7.39
CA HIS A 166 0.55 -14.30 6.84
C HIS A 166 1.19 -12.91 6.83
N LYS A 167 0.44 -11.87 6.45
CA LYS A 167 0.88 -10.46 6.53
C LYS A 167 1.27 -10.09 7.96
N LEU A 168 0.39 -10.34 8.94
CA LEU A 168 0.64 -9.96 10.33
C LEU A 168 1.92 -10.61 10.85
N ASP A 169 2.10 -11.91 10.59
CA ASP A 169 3.26 -12.66 11.04
C ASP A 169 4.54 -12.18 10.34
N LYS A 170 4.54 -12.05 9.00
CA LYS A 170 5.72 -11.65 8.23
C LYS A 170 6.09 -10.18 8.40
N HIS A 171 5.11 -9.29 8.55
CA HIS A 171 5.37 -7.88 8.79
C HIS A 171 5.93 -7.65 10.18
N LYS A 172 5.43 -8.39 11.18
CA LYS A 172 6.00 -8.38 12.53
C LYS A 172 7.45 -8.86 12.50
N GLN A 173 7.71 -10.00 11.87
CA GLN A 173 9.06 -10.56 11.72
C GLN A 173 10.01 -9.55 11.04
N LEU A 174 9.58 -8.93 9.93
CA LEU A 174 10.36 -7.89 9.24
C LEU A 174 10.76 -6.73 10.17
N LEU A 175 9.84 -6.26 11.01
CA LEU A 175 10.12 -5.14 11.92
C LEU A 175 11.05 -5.55 13.08
N GLU A 176 10.96 -6.80 13.54
CA GLU A 176 11.84 -7.41 14.54
C GLU A 176 13.25 -7.66 13.96
N ASP A 177 13.33 -8.12 12.72
CA ASP A 177 14.58 -8.33 11.98
C ASP A 177 15.31 -7.00 11.76
N LEU A 178 14.57 -5.93 11.41
CA LEU A 178 15.12 -4.57 11.30
C LEU A 178 15.61 -4.03 12.64
N GLU A 179 14.88 -4.29 13.72
CA GLU A 179 15.22 -3.82 15.07
C GLU A 179 16.45 -4.52 15.66
N SER A 180 16.60 -5.82 15.39
CA SER A 180 17.73 -6.64 15.83
C SER A 180 18.85 -6.77 14.79
N TYR A 181 18.72 -6.05 13.67
CA TYR A 181 19.57 -6.19 12.50
C TYR A 181 21.07 -6.08 12.83
N ASP A 182 21.89 -6.99 12.31
CA ASP A 182 23.35 -6.87 12.33
C ASP A 182 23.94 -7.37 11.01
N ILE A 183 24.59 -6.47 10.26
CA ILE A 183 25.25 -6.76 8.99
C ILE A 183 26.26 -7.91 9.11
N ARG A 184 26.91 -8.08 10.26
CA ARG A 184 27.92 -9.13 10.49
C ARG A 184 27.30 -10.52 10.51
N SER A 185 26.00 -10.61 10.81
CA SER A 185 25.22 -11.84 10.78
C SER A 185 24.66 -12.17 9.39
N ALA A 186 24.73 -11.23 8.44
CA ALA A 186 24.22 -11.45 7.09
C ALA A 186 24.99 -12.59 6.40
N LYS A 187 24.25 -13.44 5.69
CA LYS A 187 24.74 -14.55 4.88
C LYS A 187 25.41 -13.99 3.62
N CYS A 188 26.61 -14.51 3.30
CA CYS A 188 27.26 -14.22 2.05
C CYS A 188 27.16 -15.42 1.12
N ALA A 189 26.72 -15.20 -0.13
CA ALA A 189 26.66 -16.28 -1.12
C ALA A 189 28.04 -16.87 -1.43
N VAL A 190 29.08 -16.03 -1.35
CA VAL A 190 30.49 -16.41 -1.51
C VAL A 190 31.26 -15.80 -0.33
N GLU A 191 31.52 -16.59 0.70
CA GLU A 191 32.13 -16.10 1.95
C GLU A 191 33.49 -15.40 1.75
N GLY A 192 34.23 -15.71 0.68
CA GLY A 192 35.45 -14.99 0.31
C GLY A 192 35.24 -13.50 0.01
N ASP A 193 34.02 -13.10 -0.38
CA ASP A 193 33.68 -11.71 -0.69
C ASP A 193 33.30 -10.91 0.57
N ARG A 194 33.07 -11.56 1.72
CA ARG A 194 32.55 -10.91 2.94
C ARG A 194 33.39 -9.71 3.37
N ALA A 195 34.69 -9.92 3.54
CA ALA A 195 35.59 -8.87 4.03
C ALA A 195 35.66 -7.67 3.06
N LEU A 196 35.53 -7.92 1.76
CA LEU A 196 35.47 -6.87 0.74
C LEU A 196 34.16 -6.08 0.85
N ILE A 197 33.03 -6.78 0.93
CA ILE A 197 31.70 -6.14 1.01
C ILE A 197 31.56 -5.36 2.31
N GLU A 198 31.90 -5.96 3.45
CA GLU A 198 31.91 -5.29 4.75
C GLU A 198 32.89 -4.10 4.77
N GLY A 199 34.05 -4.23 4.12
CA GLY A 199 34.99 -3.13 3.93
C GLY A 199 34.38 -1.96 3.15
N HIS A 200 33.67 -2.22 2.06
CA HIS A 200 32.97 -1.19 1.29
C HIS A 200 31.83 -0.52 2.09
N ILE A 201 31.05 -1.29 2.86
CA ILE A 201 30.00 -0.73 3.71
C ILE A 201 30.63 0.14 4.81
N ALA A 202 31.71 -0.34 5.45
CA ALA A 202 32.46 0.45 6.41
C ALA A 202 33.01 1.73 5.77
N ASP A 203 33.45 1.66 4.51
CA ASP A 203 33.93 2.83 3.78
C ASP A 203 32.86 3.89 3.53
N LEU A 204 31.61 3.49 3.32
CA LEU A 204 30.49 4.40 3.11
C LEU A 204 30.02 5.07 4.42
N PHE A 205 30.25 4.43 5.57
CA PHE A 205 29.75 4.84 6.88
C PHE A 205 30.86 5.30 7.84
N ASP A 206 32.01 5.71 7.32
CA ASP A 206 33.14 6.19 8.12
C ASP A 206 32.96 7.62 8.67
N GLY A 207 31.91 8.32 8.24
CA GLY A 207 31.56 9.68 8.68
C GLY A 207 32.49 10.79 8.18
N ILE A 208 33.50 10.47 7.37
CA ILE A 208 34.53 11.44 6.94
C ILE A 208 33.97 12.45 5.95
N GLU A 209 33.07 12.01 5.08
CA GLU A 209 32.48 12.84 4.02
C GLU A 209 31.10 13.39 4.38
N ASP A 210 30.59 13.10 5.58
CA ASP A 210 29.37 13.75 6.03
C ASP A 210 29.66 15.24 6.24
N PRO A 211 28.84 16.15 5.67
CA PRO A 211 29.10 17.57 5.75
C PRO A 211 29.21 17.96 7.22
N VAL A 212 30.38 18.48 7.62
CA VAL A 212 30.60 18.97 8.99
C VAL A 212 29.49 19.97 9.26
N ILE A 213 28.61 19.65 10.20
CA ILE A 213 27.57 20.57 10.65
C ILE A 213 28.30 21.72 11.32
N SER A 214 28.62 22.77 10.55
CA SER A 214 29.12 24.01 11.08
C SER A 214 27.96 24.63 11.84
N VAL A 215 28.00 24.52 13.17
CA VAL A 215 27.06 25.23 14.03
C VAL A 215 27.46 26.71 13.93
N PRO A 216 26.64 27.58 13.33
CA PRO A 216 26.99 28.99 13.24
C PRO A 216 27.09 29.53 14.66
N PHE A 217 28.30 29.89 15.07
CA PHE A 217 28.50 30.57 16.35
C PHE A 217 27.87 31.94 16.20
N VAL A 218 26.74 32.17 16.87
CA VAL A 218 25.99 33.43 16.82
C VAL A 218 26.83 34.52 17.47
N SER A 219 27.72 35.13 16.69
CA SER A 219 28.34 36.43 16.99
C SER A 219 27.82 37.39 15.94
N GLY A 220 26.98 38.32 16.37
CA GLY A 220 26.12 39.13 15.51
C GLY A 220 26.88 39.90 14.42
N ALA A 221 26.81 39.41 13.19
CA ALA A 221 26.93 40.18 11.98
C ALA A 221 26.25 39.40 10.84
N LEU A 222 25.17 39.96 10.29
CA LEU A 222 24.53 39.48 9.07
C LEU A 222 25.54 39.61 7.91
N GLN A 223 26.18 38.51 7.52
CA GLN A 223 26.86 38.42 6.23
C GLN A 223 26.13 37.40 5.35
N THR A 224 25.83 37.85 4.14
CA THR A 224 25.18 37.10 3.07
C THR A 224 26.24 36.20 2.44
N GLU A 225 26.43 34.98 2.94
CA GLU A 225 27.40 34.04 2.38
C GLU A 225 26.85 33.36 1.12
N GLU A 226 27.64 33.44 0.04
CA GLU A 226 27.50 32.66 -1.19
C GLU A 226 27.50 31.15 -0.90
N PRO A 227 26.88 30.31 -1.75
CA PRO A 227 26.90 28.87 -1.57
C PRO A 227 28.36 28.38 -1.67
N ALA A 228 28.93 27.95 -0.55
CA ALA A 228 30.26 27.35 -0.53
C ALA A 228 30.31 26.19 -1.53
N GLU A 229 31.32 26.23 -2.42
CA GLU A 229 31.63 25.14 -3.34
C GLU A 229 31.77 23.82 -2.55
N LEU A 230 31.15 22.75 -3.05
CA LEU A 230 31.20 21.44 -2.41
C LEU A 230 32.67 20.98 -2.32
N PRO A 231 33.11 20.42 -1.17
CA PRO A 231 34.47 19.91 -1.04
C PRO A 231 34.76 18.85 -2.12
N GLU A 232 35.92 18.96 -2.80
CA GLU A 232 36.44 17.87 -3.63
C GLU A 232 36.49 16.58 -2.80
N ALA A 233 36.07 15.47 -3.39
CA ALA A 233 36.08 14.16 -2.74
C ALA A 233 37.49 13.81 -2.25
N LEU A 234 37.62 13.40 -1.00
CA LEU A 234 38.92 13.07 -0.39
C LEU A 234 39.55 11.86 -1.08
N SER A 235 40.86 11.91 -1.34
CA SER A 235 41.59 10.75 -1.86
C SER A 235 41.53 9.57 -0.88
N LYS A 236 41.65 8.35 -1.40
CA LYS A 236 41.62 7.12 -0.58
C LYS A 236 42.70 7.14 0.50
N GLU A 237 43.89 7.63 0.19
CA GLU A 237 45.01 7.74 1.12
C GLU A 237 44.70 8.74 2.25
N ALA A 238 44.05 9.86 1.92
CA ALA A 238 43.62 10.85 2.91
C ALA A 238 42.54 10.27 3.84
N ARG A 239 41.56 9.53 3.29
CA ARG A 239 40.54 8.84 4.10
C ARG A 239 41.18 7.83 5.08
N LEU A 240 42.12 7.03 4.59
CA LEU A 240 42.84 6.07 5.44
C LEU A 240 43.67 6.76 6.52
N ALA A 241 44.34 7.87 6.20
CA ALA A 241 45.08 8.66 7.17
C ALA A 241 44.18 9.28 8.25
N ILE A 242 43.01 9.80 7.85
CA ILE A 242 42.00 10.31 8.78
C ILE A 242 41.50 9.19 9.67
N ARG A 243 41.11 8.02 9.13
CA ARG A 243 40.68 6.88 9.96
C ARG A 243 41.74 6.42 10.94
N TYR A 244 42.99 6.37 10.49
CA TYR A 244 44.11 6.04 11.37
C TYR A 244 44.26 7.07 12.51
N ALA A 245 44.06 8.35 12.21
CA ALA A 245 44.14 9.42 13.20
C ALA A 245 42.93 9.51 14.14
N THR A 246 41.72 9.26 13.64
CA THR A 246 40.47 9.30 14.44
C THR A 246 40.26 8.04 15.25
N GLY A 247 40.91 6.93 14.86
CA GLY A 247 40.78 5.64 15.54
C GLY A 247 39.49 4.88 15.20
N TYR A 248 38.75 5.28 14.16
CA TYR A 248 37.55 4.54 13.73
C TYR A 248 37.94 3.19 13.13
N SER A 249 37.53 2.12 13.80
CA SER A 249 37.70 0.77 13.25
C SER A 249 36.59 0.48 12.22
N ASN A 250 36.84 -0.46 11.31
CA ASN A 250 35.78 -0.96 10.42
C ASN A 250 34.59 -1.50 11.20
N GLN A 251 34.81 -2.02 12.42
CA GLN A 251 33.74 -2.51 13.29
C GLN A 251 32.81 -1.37 13.72
N ASP A 252 33.37 -0.21 14.08
CA ASP A 252 32.58 0.98 14.44
C ASP A 252 31.78 1.50 13.25
N CYS A 253 32.39 1.50 12.05
CA CYS A 253 31.71 1.92 10.82
C CYS A 253 30.53 1.00 10.45
N LEU A 254 30.71 -0.32 10.59
CA LEU A 254 29.62 -1.29 10.42
C LEU A 254 28.54 -1.10 11.49
N GLN A 255 28.91 -0.68 12.71
CA GLN A 255 27.93 -0.38 13.76
C GLN A 255 27.08 0.84 13.39
N PHE A 256 27.66 1.89 12.79
CA PHE A 256 26.88 3.02 12.28
C PHE A 256 25.87 2.60 11.22
N PHE A 257 26.25 1.69 10.31
CA PHE A 257 25.29 1.14 9.34
C PHE A 257 24.18 0.34 10.04
N ASN A 258 24.52 -0.50 11.03
CA ASN A 258 23.53 -1.23 11.83
C ASN A 258 22.54 -0.26 12.51
N ASP A 259 23.04 0.79 13.15
CA ASP A 259 22.20 1.78 13.84
C ASP A 259 21.32 2.55 12.84
N TYR A 260 21.82 2.82 11.64
CA TYR A 260 21.03 3.40 10.55
C TYR A 260 19.88 2.48 10.11
N VAL A 261 20.14 1.18 9.98
CA VAL A 261 19.11 0.19 9.62
C VAL A 261 18.04 0.07 10.71
N ARG A 262 18.48 0.00 11.98
CA ARG A 262 17.61 -0.15 13.16
C ARG A 262 16.74 1.08 13.43
N GLY A 263 17.25 2.28 13.14
CA GLY A 263 16.56 3.55 13.34
C GLY A 263 15.96 4.09 12.03
N PRO A 264 16.66 5.01 11.34
CA PRO A 264 16.16 5.72 10.15
C PRO A 264 15.47 4.84 9.09
N LEU A 265 16.08 3.71 8.72
CA LEU A 265 15.51 2.83 7.71
C LEU A 265 14.24 2.13 8.21
N ARG A 266 14.26 1.59 9.42
CA ARG A 266 13.08 0.97 10.05
C ARG A 266 11.93 1.96 10.16
N GLU A 267 12.20 3.20 10.56
CA GLU A 267 11.20 4.27 10.59
C GLU A 267 10.63 4.56 9.21
N ALA A 268 11.46 4.63 8.17
CA ALA A 268 11.00 4.81 6.80
C ALA A 268 10.17 3.63 6.29
N VAL A 269 10.52 2.39 6.64
CA VAL A 269 9.72 1.19 6.31
C VAL A 269 8.36 1.26 7.01
N ILE A 270 8.32 1.66 8.29
CA ILE A 270 7.06 1.88 9.04
C ILE A 270 6.26 3.03 8.43
N ASP A 271 6.90 4.11 7.98
CA ASP A 271 6.23 5.25 7.33
C ASP A 271 5.71 4.90 5.93
N GLN A 272 6.31 3.95 5.22
CA GLN A 272 5.80 3.48 3.93
C GLN A 272 4.69 2.44 4.10
N LEU A 273 4.94 1.40 4.88
CA LEU A 273 4.04 0.23 4.95
C LEU A 273 2.96 0.34 6.04
N GLY A 274 3.22 1.15 7.06
CA GLY A 274 2.40 1.23 8.25
C GLY A 274 2.78 0.19 9.29
N HIS A 275 2.06 0.21 10.40
CA HIS A 275 2.12 -0.87 11.37
C HIS A 275 1.49 -2.15 10.81
N GLN A 276 1.75 -3.29 11.47
CA GLN A 276 1.27 -4.62 11.04
C GLN A 276 -0.23 -4.68 10.68
N ALA A 277 -1.08 -3.94 11.41
CA ALA A 277 -2.53 -3.93 11.22
C ALA A 277 -3.05 -2.75 10.36
N GLU A 278 -2.15 -1.95 9.78
CA GLU A 278 -2.50 -0.86 8.89
C GLU A 278 -2.45 -1.31 7.42
N LEU A 279 -3.26 -0.68 6.58
CA LEU A 279 -3.29 -0.87 5.14
C LEU A 279 -3.58 0.49 4.51
N SER A 280 -2.89 0.83 3.43
CA SER A 280 -3.15 2.11 2.77
C SER A 280 -4.51 2.10 2.07
N TRP A 281 -5.17 3.26 2.08
CA TRP A 281 -6.45 3.51 1.44
C TRP A 281 -6.40 3.17 -0.05
N SER A 282 -5.33 3.56 -0.76
CA SER A 282 -5.20 3.29 -2.19
C SER A 282 -5.20 1.80 -2.49
N ILE A 283 -4.56 0.99 -1.64
CA ILE A 283 -4.55 -0.47 -1.78
C ILE A 283 -5.94 -1.04 -1.47
N GLY A 284 -6.63 -0.52 -0.45
CA GLY A 284 -8.01 -0.89 -0.13
C GLY A 284 -9.01 -0.56 -1.24
N VAL A 285 -8.91 0.61 -1.87
CA VAL A 285 -9.74 0.94 -3.05
C VAL A 285 -9.41 0.05 -4.23
N LEU A 286 -8.11 -0.19 -4.47
CA LEU A 286 -7.66 -1.00 -5.59
C LEU A 286 -8.16 -2.46 -5.48
N SER A 287 -8.22 -3.04 -4.27
CA SER A 287 -8.71 -4.41 -4.09
C SER A 287 -10.18 -4.58 -4.49
N PHE A 288 -11.00 -3.53 -4.37
CA PHE A 288 -12.42 -3.51 -4.75
C PHE A 288 -12.71 -2.85 -6.11
N LEU A 289 -11.67 -2.56 -6.90
CA LEU A 289 -11.84 -2.02 -8.25
C LEU A 289 -12.74 -2.90 -9.14
N PRO A 290 -12.66 -4.25 -9.13
CA PRO A 290 -13.54 -5.09 -9.94
C PRO A 290 -15.02 -4.90 -9.60
N SER A 291 -15.37 -4.87 -8.31
CA SER A 291 -16.75 -4.66 -7.86
C SER A 291 -17.25 -3.25 -8.20
N THR A 292 -16.39 -2.23 -8.05
CA THR A 292 -16.74 -0.84 -8.42
C THR A 292 -17.02 -0.72 -9.92
N LEU A 293 -16.15 -1.29 -10.77
CA LEU A 293 -16.36 -1.28 -12.23
C LEU A 293 -17.58 -2.10 -12.64
N TYR A 294 -17.84 -3.21 -11.97
CA TYR A 294 -19.03 -4.03 -12.19
C TYR A 294 -20.31 -3.25 -11.83
N GLY A 295 -20.34 -2.58 -10.67
CA GLY A 295 -21.46 -1.74 -10.24
C GLY A 295 -21.75 -0.59 -11.21
N ILE A 296 -20.72 0.06 -11.76
CA ILE A 296 -20.87 1.08 -12.82
C ILE A 296 -21.47 0.48 -14.10
N ALA A 297 -20.98 -0.70 -14.53
CA ALA A 297 -21.53 -1.38 -15.70
C ALA A 297 -23.00 -1.79 -15.50
N LEU A 298 -23.32 -2.26 -14.29
CA LEU A 298 -24.68 -2.66 -13.91
C LEU A 298 -25.63 -1.46 -13.89
N ALA A 299 -25.20 -0.33 -13.31
CA ALA A 299 -25.92 0.94 -13.35
C ALA A 299 -26.21 1.35 -14.79
N TRP A 300 -25.20 1.27 -15.66
CA TRP A 300 -25.38 1.57 -17.07
C TRP A 300 -26.44 0.66 -17.69
N MET A 301 -26.40 -0.65 -17.45
CA MET A 301 -27.39 -1.59 -18.00
C MET A 301 -28.82 -1.31 -17.52
N TYR A 302 -29.02 -1.01 -16.23
CA TYR A 302 -30.35 -0.78 -15.65
C TYR A 302 -30.95 0.60 -15.95
N ARG A 303 -30.21 1.51 -16.58
CA ARG A 303 -30.70 2.87 -16.90
C ARG A 303 -32.04 2.88 -17.65
N PHE A 304 -32.31 1.87 -18.47
CA PHE A 304 -33.56 1.73 -19.23
C PHE A 304 -34.77 1.34 -18.35
N ALA A 305 -34.54 0.72 -17.20
CA ALA A 305 -35.56 0.36 -16.22
C ALA A 305 -35.75 1.43 -15.13
N SER A 306 -35.06 2.57 -15.21
CA SER A 306 -35.09 3.62 -14.19
C SER A 306 -36.50 4.12 -13.85
N ALA A 307 -37.37 4.25 -14.86
CA ALA A 307 -38.76 4.65 -14.67
C ALA A 307 -39.57 3.59 -13.90
N ASP A 308 -39.36 2.30 -14.20
CA ASP A 308 -40.04 1.18 -13.52
C ASP A 308 -39.58 1.03 -12.06
N LEU A 309 -38.34 1.42 -11.78
CA LEU A 309 -37.78 1.50 -10.44
C LEU A 309 -38.27 2.73 -9.64
N GLY A 310 -39.02 3.65 -10.26
CA GLY A 310 -39.60 4.81 -9.59
C GLY A 310 -38.74 6.08 -9.60
N TYR A 311 -37.70 6.14 -10.44
CA TYR A 311 -36.92 7.36 -10.63
C TYR A 311 -37.60 8.34 -11.58
N ALA A 312 -37.42 9.64 -11.31
CA ALA A 312 -38.00 10.71 -12.13
C ALA A 312 -37.41 10.80 -13.54
N SER A 313 -36.15 10.43 -13.72
CA SER A 313 -35.47 10.39 -15.02
C SER A 313 -34.26 9.43 -14.98
N VAL A 314 -33.71 9.14 -16.15
CA VAL A 314 -32.49 8.34 -16.29
C VAL A 314 -31.30 9.04 -15.63
N GLU A 315 -31.18 10.36 -15.78
CA GLU A 315 -30.11 11.16 -15.18
C GLU A 315 -30.19 11.11 -13.65
N HIS A 316 -31.40 11.20 -13.09
CA HIS A 316 -31.60 11.09 -11.64
C HIS A 316 -31.14 9.72 -11.12
N PHE A 317 -31.54 8.63 -11.80
CA PHE A 317 -31.07 7.29 -11.49
C PHE A 317 -29.54 7.18 -11.54
N MET A 318 -28.93 7.66 -12.64
CA MET A 318 -27.48 7.59 -12.82
C MET A 318 -26.72 8.37 -11.74
N ILE A 319 -27.22 9.53 -11.30
CA ILE A 319 -26.61 10.32 -10.21
C ILE A 319 -26.68 9.55 -8.90
N VAL A 320 -27.86 9.03 -8.53
CA VAL A 320 -28.06 8.29 -7.28
C VAL A 320 -27.16 7.06 -7.25
N THR A 321 -27.14 6.28 -8.34
CA THR A 321 -26.28 5.11 -8.42
C THR A 321 -24.80 5.49 -8.42
N ALA A 322 -24.38 6.57 -9.08
CA ALA A 322 -22.99 7.03 -9.01
C ALA A 322 -22.56 7.40 -7.57
N VAL A 323 -23.44 8.07 -6.81
CA VAL A 323 -23.21 8.36 -5.39
C VAL A 323 -23.10 7.07 -4.57
N GLN A 324 -24.01 6.11 -4.78
CA GLN A 324 -23.95 4.81 -4.11
C GLN A 324 -22.65 4.06 -4.43
N GLN A 325 -22.22 4.03 -5.70
CA GLN A 325 -20.98 3.37 -6.12
C GLN A 325 -19.74 4.05 -5.53
N LEU A 326 -19.73 5.39 -5.43
CA LEU A 326 -18.66 6.12 -4.75
C LEU A 326 -18.62 5.76 -3.26
N LEU A 327 -19.76 5.78 -2.57
CA LEU A 327 -19.83 5.40 -1.16
C LEU A 327 -19.39 3.96 -0.94
N PHE A 328 -19.80 3.03 -1.82
CA PHE A 328 -19.40 1.64 -1.76
C PHE A 328 -17.89 1.46 -1.98
N GLY A 329 -17.39 1.87 -3.14
CA GLY A 329 -16.01 1.58 -3.57
C GLY A 329 -14.93 2.44 -2.92
N VAL A 330 -15.27 3.65 -2.47
CA VAL A 330 -14.29 4.60 -1.89
C VAL A 330 -14.38 4.70 -0.38
N VAL A 331 -15.57 4.57 0.20
CA VAL A 331 -15.78 4.76 1.65
C VAL A 331 -15.95 3.42 2.36
N CYS A 332 -16.97 2.63 2.00
CA CYS A 332 -17.35 1.43 2.76
C CYS A 332 -16.37 0.27 2.58
N MET A 333 -16.20 -0.21 1.35
CA MET A 333 -15.44 -1.44 1.10
C MET A 333 -13.97 -1.35 1.49
N PRO A 334 -13.24 -0.24 1.24
CA PRO A 334 -11.87 -0.12 1.69
C PRO A 334 -11.70 -0.30 3.21
N MET A 335 -12.73 0.01 4.03
CA MET A 335 -12.67 -0.17 5.49
C MET A 335 -12.73 -1.63 5.95
N VAL A 336 -13.20 -2.57 5.12
CA VAL A 336 -13.31 -3.99 5.51
C VAL A 336 -11.94 -4.55 5.89
N HIS A 337 -10.91 -4.25 5.09
CA HIS A 337 -9.57 -4.78 5.28
C HIS A 337 -8.86 -4.29 6.55
N PRO A 338 -8.77 -2.97 6.84
CA PRO A 338 -8.17 -2.50 8.09
C PRO A 338 -8.98 -2.94 9.31
N LEU A 339 -10.32 -2.97 9.25
CA LEU A 339 -11.14 -3.54 10.33
C LEU A 339 -10.77 -5.00 10.59
N LEU A 340 -10.72 -5.82 9.53
CA LEU A 340 -10.35 -7.23 9.64
C LEU A 340 -8.92 -7.41 10.18
N LEU A 341 -7.96 -6.63 9.71
CA LEU A 341 -6.58 -6.67 10.21
C LEU A 341 -6.48 -6.37 11.71
N GLN A 342 -7.22 -5.38 12.20
CA GLN A 342 -7.26 -5.04 13.62
C GLN A 342 -7.89 -6.16 14.46
N LEU A 343 -9.01 -6.72 13.98
CA LEU A 343 -9.68 -7.87 14.62
C LEU A 343 -8.76 -9.09 14.66
N LEU A 344 -8.07 -9.40 13.56
CA LEU A 344 -7.12 -10.50 13.49
C LEU A 344 -5.92 -10.25 14.40
N ALA A 345 -5.34 -9.05 14.41
CA ALA A 345 -4.23 -8.72 15.30
C ALA A 345 -4.62 -8.92 16.78
N CYS A 346 -5.80 -8.45 17.19
CA CYS A 346 -6.34 -8.70 18.52
C CYS A 346 -6.50 -10.20 18.79
N LEU A 347 -7.07 -10.95 17.85
CA LEU A 347 -7.23 -12.40 17.97
C LEU A 347 -5.89 -13.12 18.12
N THR A 348 -4.88 -12.73 17.35
CA THR A 348 -3.52 -13.33 17.41
C THR A 348 -2.84 -13.09 18.75
N ALA A 349 -3.13 -11.97 19.41
CA ALA A 349 -2.60 -11.63 20.72
C ALA A 349 -3.28 -12.41 21.85
N CYS A 350 -4.57 -12.76 21.68
CA CYS A 350 -5.35 -13.46 22.70
C CYS A 350 -5.32 -14.99 22.57
N ILE A 351 -5.18 -15.52 21.35
CA ILE A 351 -5.33 -16.94 21.05
C ILE A 351 -4.11 -17.46 20.29
N GLY A 352 -3.52 -18.53 20.83
CA GLY A 352 -2.41 -19.23 20.19
C GLY A 352 -2.76 -19.81 18.81
N PRO A 353 -1.75 -20.21 18.01
CA PRO A 353 -1.98 -20.83 16.72
C PRO A 353 -2.77 -22.15 16.88
N GLY A 354 -3.75 -22.38 16.01
CA GLY A 354 -4.56 -23.61 16.01
C GLY A 354 -5.91 -23.46 15.32
N PHE A 355 -6.66 -24.56 15.26
CA PHE A 355 -7.96 -24.62 14.59
C PHE A 355 -8.96 -23.58 15.13
N LEU A 356 -9.03 -23.42 16.45
CA LEU A 356 -9.93 -22.45 17.09
C LEU A 356 -9.66 -21.02 16.62
N ARG A 357 -8.38 -20.62 16.53
CA ARG A 357 -8.00 -19.30 16.00
C ARG A 357 -8.43 -19.14 14.55
N SER A 358 -8.25 -20.14 13.70
CA SER A 358 -8.66 -20.06 12.28
C SER A 358 -10.19 -19.97 12.13
N ALA A 359 -10.95 -20.74 12.92
CA ALA A 359 -12.41 -20.68 12.91
C ALA A 359 -12.93 -19.31 13.37
N LEU A 360 -12.39 -18.77 14.47
CA LEU A 360 -12.75 -17.43 14.96
C LEU A 360 -12.33 -16.33 13.98
N ALA A 361 -11.16 -16.45 13.36
CA ALA A 361 -10.69 -15.52 12.34
C ALA A 361 -11.66 -15.45 11.14
N PHE A 362 -12.16 -16.59 10.68
CA PHE A 362 -13.17 -16.66 9.62
C PHE A 362 -14.50 -16.03 10.05
N LEU A 363 -14.98 -16.33 11.26
CA LEU A 363 -16.20 -15.71 11.79
C LEU A 363 -16.08 -14.18 11.92
N LEU A 364 -14.92 -13.69 12.36
CA LEU A 364 -14.64 -12.24 12.44
C LEU A 364 -14.59 -11.60 11.06
N ALA A 365 -14.06 -12.31 10.05
CA ALA A 365 -14.09 -11.83 8.67
C ALA A 365 -15.53 -11.70 8.15
N LEU A 366 -16.36 -12.72 8.33
CA LEU A 366 -17.78 -12.65 7.95
C LEU A 366 -18.49 -11.51 8.68
N LEU A 367 -18.27 -11.36 9.99
CA LEU A 367 -18.85 -10.28 10.78
C LEU A 367 -18.42 -8.90 10.26
N ALA A 368 -17.15 -8.72 9.90
CA ALA A 368 -16.64 -7.48 9.33
C ALA A 368 -17.33 -7.14 7.99
N TYR A 369 -17.47 -8.10 7.09
CA TYR A 369 -18.22 -7.91 5.83
C TYR A 369 -19.69 -7.60 6.11
N CYS A 370 -20.38 -8.38 6.96
CA CYS A 370 -21.77 -8.14 7.32
C CYS A 370 -21.99 -6.72 7.87
N LEU A 371 -21.11 -6.26 8.77
CA LEU A 371 -21.20 -4.94 9.39
C LEU A 371 -21.05 -3.82 8.36
N ILE A 372 -20.02 -3.88 7.51
CA ILE A 372 -19.76 -2.87 6.49
C ILE A 372 -20.86 -2.86 5.43
N LEU A 373 -21.33 -4.03 4.99
CA LEU A 373 -22.45 -4.15 4.06
C LEU A 373 -23.76 -3.66 4.67
N THR A 374 -24.01 -3.86 5.96
CA THR A 374 -25.19 -3.30 6.64
C THR A 374 -25.12 -1.78 6.66
N ALA A 375 -23.95 -1.22 7.00
CA ALA A 375 -23.76 0.21 7.01
C ALA A 375 -23.91 0.84 5.62
N PHE A 376 -23.37 0.19 4.59
CA PHE A 376 -23.60 0.57 3.20
C PHE A 376 -25.09 0.48 2.84
N GLY A 377 -25.77 -0.62 3.20
CA GLY A 377 -27.21 -0.79 2.97
C GLY A 377 -28.03 0.36 3.56
N LEU A 378 -27.71 0.80 4.77
CA LEU A 378 -28.39 1.93 5.42
C LEU A 378 -28.13 3.26 4.72
N VAL A 379 -26.87 3.56 4.39
CA VAL A 379 -26.51 4.84 3.74
C VAL A 379 -26.95 4.87 2.27
N GLY A 380 -26.67 3.82 1.51
CA GLY A 380 -27.08 3.67 0.12
C GLY A 380 -28.60 3.61 -0.04
N GLY A 381 -29.30 2.90 0.85
CA GLY A 381 -30.75 2.82 0.83
C GLY A 381 -31.42 4.14 1.20
N THR A 382 -30.86 4.93 2.13
CA THR A 382 -31.45 6.22 2.53
C THR A 382 -31.32 7.29 1.45
N VAL A 383 -30.20 7.37 0.72
CA VAL A 383 -30.07 8.28 -0.42
C VAL A 383 -31.04 7.91 -1.54
N GLU A 384 -31.25 6.62 -1.78
CA GLU A 384 -32.20 6.12 -2.78
C GLU A 384 -33.66 6.38 -2.37
N CYS A 385 -34.01 6.15 -1.10
CA CYS A 385 -35.34 6.47 -0.59
C CYS A 385 -35.64 7.96 -0.68
N TRP A 386 -34.66 8.83 -0.39
CA TRP A 386 -34.81 10.26 -0.59
C TRP A 386 -35.08 10.60 -2.06
N ALA A 387 -34.28 10.05 -2.98
CA ALA A 387 -34.44 10.26 -4.41
C ALA A 387 -35.80 9.82 -4.96
N MET A 388 -36.36 8.71 -4.46
CA MET A 388 -37.66 8.21 -4.92
C MET A 388 -38.86 8.93 -4.29
N THR A 389 -38.74 9.36 -3.02
CA THR A 389 -39.88 9.85 -2.24
C THR A 389 -39.92 11.36 -2.05
N ASP A 390 -38.83 12.07 -2.33
CA ASP A 390 -38.60 13.49 -2.00
C ASP A 390 -38.79 13.82 -0.51
N GLN A 391 -38.75 12.83 0.38
CA GLN A 391 -38.93 13.04 1.82
C GLN A 391 -37.59 13.44 2.46
N PRO A 392 -37.43 14.67 3.00
CA PRO A 392 -36.17 15.17 3.54
C PRO A 392 -35.69 14.39 4.78
N PHE A 393 -36.59 13.68 5.44
CA PHE A 393 -36.28 12.81 6.57
C PHE A 393 -35.22 11.75 6.23
N PHE A 394 -35.28 11.11 5.06
CA PHE A 394 -34.27 10.13 4.65
C PHE A 394 -32.89 10.76 4.43
N LEU A 395 -32.85 12.01 3.98
CA LEU A 395 -31.60 12.76 3.83
C LEU A 395 -30.95 13.06 5.20
N VAL A 396 -31.75 13.35 6.23
CA VAL A 396 -31.25 13.50 7.61
C VAL A 396 -30.65 12.19 8.11
N ILE A 397 -31.35 11.05 7.92
CA ILE A 397 -30.83 9.73 8.30
C ILE A 397 -29.54 9.42 7.54
N PHE A 398 -29.48 9.71 6.23
CA PHE A 398 -28.29 9.53 5.42
C PHE A 398 -27.06 10.21 6.06
N PHE A 399 -27.16 11.48 6.45
CA PHE A 399 -26.03 12.18 7.08
C PHE A 399 -25.69 11.62 8.47
N VAL A 400 -26.69 11.24 9.26
CA VAL A 400 -26.48 10.62 10.58
C VAL A 400 -25.75 9.28 10.46
N CYS A 401 -26.08 8.46 9.45
CA CYS A 401 -25.42 7.18 9.19
C CYS A 401 -24.05 7.34 8.51
N LEU A 402 -23.89 8.35 7.66
CA LEU A 402 -22.63 8.62 6.95
C LEU A 402 -21.55 9.17 7.89
N ALA A 403 -21.91 10.02 8.85
CA ALA A 403 -20.97 10.63 9.79
C ALA A 403 -20.06 9.62 10.54
N PRO A 404 -20.58 8.56 11.20
CA PRO A 404 -19.72 7.57 11.86
C PRO A 404 -18.89 6.77 10.86
N LEU A 405 -19.36 6.53 9.63
CA LEU A 405 -18.57 5.86 8.61
C LEU A 405 -17.40 6.72 8.13
N LEU A 406 -17.62 8.02 7.90
CA LEU A 406 -16.54 8.94 7.56
C LEU A 406 -15.55 9.08 8.70
N TRP A 407 -16.02 9.07 9.95
CA TRP A 407 -15.14 9.06 11.12
C TRP A 407 -14.30 7.78 11.20
N LEU A 408 -14.91 6.61 11.04
CA LEU A 408 -14.19 5.32 10.99
C LEU A 408 -13.20 5.27 9.82
N HIS A 409 -13.61 5.75 8.64
CA HIS A 409 -12.76 5.83 7.46
C HIS A 409 -11.54 6.73 7.72
N ALA A 410 -11.77 7.92 8.28
CA ALA A 410 -10.69 8.82 8.68
C ALA A 410 -9.80 8.22 9.77
N PHE A 411 -10.36 7.45 10.71
CA PHE A 411 -9.60 6.76 11.76
C PHE A 411 -8.67 5.70 11.17
N PHE A 412 -9.16 4.81 10.30
CA PHE A 412 -8.36 3.75 9.68
C PHE A 412 -7.30 4.31 8.72
N PHE A 413 -7.62 5.38 7.98
CA PHE A 413 -6.75 5.94 6.95
C PHE A 413 -6.08 7.26 7.35
N ARG A 414 -6.06 7.60 8.65
CA ARG A 414 -5.47 8.85 9.18
C ARG A 414 -4.04 9.13 8.70
N ARG A 415 -3.30 8.07 8.35
CA ARG A 415 -1.93 8.12 7.89
C ARG A 415 -1.84 8.57 6.43
N ASP A 416 -2.71 8.06 5.56
CA ASP A 416 -2.71 8.40 4.14
C ASP A 416 -3.15 9.85 3.89
N TRP A 417 -3.97 10.41 4.79
CA TRP A 417 -4.37 11.81 4.76
C TRP A 417 -3.27 12.77 5.22
N ARG A 418 -2.19 12.26 5.82
CA ARG A 418 -0.98 13.07 5.97
C ARG A 418 -0.44 13.20 4.55
N LEU A 419 -0.70 14.36 3.94
CA LEU A 419 -0.07 14.76 2.68
C LEU A 419 1.36 14.26 2.73
N PRO A 420 1.81 13.47 1.74
CA PRO A 420 3.20 13.08 1.68
C PRO A 420 3.97 14.35 1.96
N ARG A 421 4.89 14.31 2.94
CA ARG A 421 5.91 15.34 3.01
C ARG A 421 6.76 15.14 1.76
N SER A 422 6.19 15.41 0.59
CA SER A 422 6.89 15.61 -0.64
C SER A 422 7.79 16.76 -0.29
N SER A 423 9.02 16.37 -0.02
CA SER A 423 10.13 17.25 0.22
C SER A 423 10.11 18.24 -0.93
N CYS A 424 9.61 19.45 -0.69
CA CYS A 424 9.83 20.60 -1.58
C CYS A 424 11.32 20.96 -1.64
N ARG A 425 12.26 20.05 -1.32
CA ARG A 425 13.70 20.30 -1.33
C ARG A 425 14.35 19.74 -2.58
N ARG A 426 14.65 20.71 -3.45
CA ARG A 426 15.85 20.84 -4.29
C ARG A 426 16.24 19.62 -5.13
N LEU A 427 15.73 19.62 -6.35
CA LEU A 427 16.35 19.00 -7.54
C LEU A 427 17.74 19.57 -7.90
N ASN A 428 18.36 20.41 -7.06
CA ASN A 428 19.58 21.15 -7.43
C ASN A 428 20.89 20.51 -6.94
N GLY A 429 20.88 19.35 -6.26
CA GLY A 429 22.09 18.76 -5.66
C GLY A 429 22.60 17.44 -6.26
N ALA A 430 21.73 16.63 -6.87
CA ALA A 430 22.10 15.26 -7.26
C ALA A 430 22.94 15.18 -8.55
N ALA A 431 23.06 16.26 -9.32
CA ALA A 431 23.89 16.27 -10.52
C ALA A 431 25.41 16.31 -10.21
N ALA A 432 25.83 16.74 -9.02
CA ALA A 432 27.25 16.93 -8.71
C ALA A 432 28.00 15.61 -8.43
N TYR A 433 27.33 14.52 -8.05
CA TYR A 433 28.00 13.26 -7.71
C TYR A 433 28.25 12.32 -8.90
N CYS A 434 27.50 12.41 -10.02
CA CYS A 434 27.73 11.54 -11.19
C CYS A 434 28.71 12.13 -12.23
N GLU A 435 29.31 13.31 -12.02
CA GLU A 435 30.34 13.87 -12.94
C GLU A 435 31.79 13.51 -12.57
N LEU A 436 32.02 12.73 -11.49
CA LEU A 436 33.36 12.43 -10.96
C LEU A 436 33.81 10.95 -11.06
N SER A 437 33.19 10.15 -11.92
CA SER A 437 33.63 8.78 -12.25
C SER A 437 33.63 8.57 -13.76
#